data_AF-A0A833DPC3-F1
#
_entry.id   AF-A0A833DPC3-F1
#
_cell.length_a   1.000
_cell.length_b   1.000
_cell.length_c   1.000
_cell.angle_alpha   90.00
_cell.angle_beta   90.00
_cell.angle_gamma   90.00
#
_symmetry.space_group_name_H-M   'P 1'
#
loop_
_entity.id
_entity.type
_entity.pdbx_description
1 polymer ?
#
loop_
_entity_poly.entity_id
_entity_poly.type
_entity_poly.pdbx_seq_one_letter_code
_entity_poly.pdbx_strand_id
1 'polypeptide(L)'
;IVHAETRSGAIEKMINAIGKFIVMGCQTNIGFLADLLAHPAFAAGQTTTNFIDTHWPDGWANPGGEELMQTLAGCAAAAESFGLAKAATTPSDDEDAFRGDMHNPFLLINRRFP
;
A
#
# COMPACT_ATOMS: atom_id res chain seq x y z
N ILE A 1 -3.62 0.06 16.59
CA ILE A 1 -2.77 0.05 17.81
C ILE A 1 -1.78 -1.09 17.67
N VAL A 2 -0.50 -0.86 17.99
CA VAL A 2 0.56 -1.87 17.95
C VAL A 2 1.41 -1.78 19.21
N HIS A 3 2.09 -2.87 19.55
CA HIS A 3 3.00 -2.93 20.68
C HIS A 3 4.32 -3.60 20.28
N ALA A 4 5.41 -3.11 20.86
CA ALA A 4 6.76 -3.66 20.76
C ALA A 4 7.56 -3.29 22.01
N GLU A 5 8.70 -3.95 22.20
CA GLU A 5 9.63 -3.69 23.30
C GLU A 5 10.32 -2.32 23.16
N THR A 6 10.58 -1.90 21.92
CA THR A 6 11.20 -0.61 21.62
C THR A 6 10.25 0.31 20.85
N ARG A 7 10.39 1.62 21.04
CA ARG A 7 9.62 2.64 20.31
C ARG A 7 9.82 2.50 18.80
N SER A 8 11.06 2.33 18.36
CA SER A 8 11.38 2.12 16.93
C SER A 8 10.68 0.87 16.38
N GLY A 9 10.70 -0.24 17.11
CA GLY A 9 10.00 -1.46 16.70
C GLY A 9 8.47 -1.29 16.66
N ALA A 10 7.90 -0.44 17.51
CA ALA A 10 6.48 -0.10 17.46
C ALA A 10 6.15 0.77 16.23
N ILE A 11 7.02 1.73 15.90
CA ILE A 11 6.87 2.57 14.70
C ILE A 11 6.94 1.71 13.43
N GLU A 12 7.93 0.83 13.31
CA GLU A 12 8.07 -0.09 12.18
C GLU A 12 6.83 -1.00 12.03
N LYS A 13 6.35 -1.58 13.13
CA LYS A 13 5.12 -2.38 13.12
C LYS A 13 3.90 -1.55 12.70
N MET A 14 3.81 -0.30 13.14
CA MET A 14 2.71 0.59 12.78
C MET A 14 2.74 0.94 11.28
N ILE A 15 3.91 1.28 10.75
CA ILE A 15 4.10 1.55 9.31
C ILE A 15 3.66 0.34 8.48
N ASN A 16 4.07 -0.87 8.88
CA ASN A 16 3.65 -2.10 8.21
C ASN A 16 2.12 -2.33 8.30
N ALA A 17 1.53 -2.09 9.48
CA ALA A 17 0.10 -2.25 9.69
C ALA A 17 -0.72 -1.28 8.83
N ILE A 18 -0.31 -0.02 8.75
CA ILE A 18 -0.94 1.02 7.93
C ILE A 18 -0.79 0.70 6.44
N GLY A 19 0.40 0.27 6.00
CA GLY A 19 0.63 -0.12 4.60
C GLY A 19 -0.21 -1.31 4.12
N LYS A 20 -0.73 -2.14 5.04
CA LYS A 20 -1.65 -3.25 4.75
C LYS A 20 -3.12 -2.90 4.91
N PHE A 21 -3.44 -1.69 5.36
CA PHE A 21 -4.80 -1.29 5.67
C PHE A 21 -5.50 -0.80 4.40
N ILE A 22 -6.43 -1.60 3.89
CA ILE A 22 -7.17 -1.33 2.66
C ILE A 22 -8.56 -0.79 3.01
N VAL A 23 -8.84 0.44 2.59
CA VAL A 23 -10.15 1.08 2.70
C VAL A 23 -10.54 1.60 1.33
N MET A 24 -11.76 1.29 0.90
CA MET A 24 -12.30 1.70 -0.40
C MET A 24 -13.57 2.53 -0.20
N GLY A 25 -13.80 3.49 -1.10
CA GLY A 25 -15.05 4.27 -1.14
C GLY A 25 -15.12 5.45 -0.18
N CYS A 26 -14.06 5.77 0.56
CA CYS A 26 -13.99 7.00 1.36
C CYS A 26 -12.57 7.58 1.38
N GLN A 27 -12.49 8.89 1.56
CA GLN A 27 -11.23 9.58 1.82
C GLN A 27 -10.81 9.31 3.26
N THR A 28 -9.54 8.95 3.45
CA THR A 28 -8.98 8.63 4.77
C THR A 28 -7.68 9.38 5.00
N ASN A 29 -7.26 9.49 6.26
CA ASN A 29 -5.99 10.08 6.67
C ASN A 29 -4.83 9.07 6.70
N ILE A 30 -4.98 7.89 6.10
CA ILE A 30 -3.97 6.81 6.13
C ILE A 30 -2.63 7.30 5.59
N GLY A 31 -2.63 8.02 4.47
CA GLY A 31 -1.41 8.58 3.87
C GLY A 31 -0.70 9.56 4.81
N PHE A 32 -1.45 10.50 5.40
CA PHE A 32 -0.91 11.43 6.40
C PHE A 32 -0.30 10.70 7.59
N LEU A 33 -0.97 9.67 8.13
CA LEU A 33 -0.45 8.91 9.26
C LEU A 33 0.82 8.13 8.89
N ALA A 34 0.93 7.62 7.66
CA ALA A 34 2.14 6.95 7.18
C ALA A 34 3.33 7.93 7.16
N ASP A 35 3.14 9.12 6.60
CA ASP A 35 4.18 10.15 6.54
C ASP A 35 4.56 10.68 7.93
N LEU A 36 3.57 10.87 8.81
CA LEU A 36 3.80 11.30 10.19
C LEU A 36 4.67 10.30 10.95
N LEU A 37 4.43 8.99 10.79
CA LEU A 37 5.24 7.95 11.42
C LEU A 37 6.65 7.84 10.84
N ALA A 38 6.81 8.13 9.55
CA ALA A 38 8.10 8.18 8.87
C ALA A 38 8.90 9.46 9.17
N HIS A 39 8.28 10.50 9.73
CA HIS A 39 8.93 11.77 9.98
C HIS A 39 10.07 11.65 11.02
N PRO A 40 11.30 12.12 10.73
CA PRO A 40 12.45 11.96 11.64
C PRO A 40 12.23 12.55 13.04
N ALA A 41 11.60 13.72 13.15
CA ALA A 41 11.30 14.33 14.44
C ALA A 41 10.27 13.52 15.24
N PHE A 42 9.34 12.84 14.55
CA PHE A 42 8.43 11.89 15.21
C PHE A 42 9.22 10.67 15.69
N ALA A 43 10.10 10.08 14.87
CA ALA A 43 10.95 8.95 15.26
C ALA A 43 11.91 9.29 16.43
N ALA A 44 12.35 10.54 16.54
CA ALA A 44 13.16 11.05 17.65
C ALA A 44 12.35 11.39 18.92
N GLY A 45 11.02 11.39 18.85
CA GLY A 45 10.15 11.76 19.98
C GLY A 45 10.06 13.27 20.24
N GLN A 46 10.49 14.09 19.28
CA GLN A 46 10.42 15.55 19.36
C GLN A 46 9.03 16.05 18.93
N THR A 47 8.01 15.59 19.64
CA THR A 47 6.59 15.83 19.29
C THR A 47 5.94 16.78 20.29
N THR A 48 5.92 18.07 19.99
CA THR A 48 5.21 19.09 20.76
C THR A 48 3.72 19.13 20.40
N THR A 49 2.91 19.88 21.14
CA THR A 49 1.48 20.05 20.82
C THR A 49 1.24 20.75 19.49
N ASN A 50 2.21 21.53 19.01
CA ASN A 50 2.13 22.28 17.75
C ASN A 50 2.88 21.56 16.62
N PHE A 51 3.22 20.27 16.80
CA PHE A 51 4.04 19.50 15.86
C PHE A 51 3.47 19.52 14.43
N ILE A 52 2.16 19.30 14.30
CA ILE A 52 1.51 19.26 12.99
C ILE A 52 1.56 20.64 12.33
N ASP A 53 1.20 21.71 13.05
CA ASP A 53 1.24 23.09 12.54
C ASP A 53 2.65 23.53 12.13
N THR A 54 3.68 22.99 12.78
CA THR A 54 5.08 23.32 12.51
C THR A 54 5.60 22.60 11.26
N HIS A 55 5.23 21.33 11.07
CA HIS A 55 5.75 20.49 9.98
C HIS A 55 4.86 20.49 8.72
N TRP A 56 3.58 20.81 8.86
CA TRP A 56 2.61 20.93 7.78
C TRP A 56 1.78 22.23 7.91
N PRO A 57 2.42 23.41 7.86
CA PRO A 57 1.73 24.69 8.05
C PRO A 57 0.64 24.96 7.00
N ASP A 58 0.87 24.50 5.76
CA ASP A 58 -0.08 24.62 4.65
C ASP A 58 -0.94 23.37 4.46
N GLY A 59 -0.90 22.45 5.44
CA GLY A 59 -1.55 21.15 5.38
C GLY A 59 -0.71 20.05 4.73
N TRP A 60 -1.19 18.82 4.86
CA TRP A 60 -0.56 17.65 4.24
C TRP A 60 -1.05 17.45 2.81
N ALA A 61 -0.12 17.34 1.86
CA ALA A 61 -0.39 16.98 0.49
C ALA A 61 0.10 15.55 0.24
N ASN A 62 -0.66 14.75 -0.50
CA ASN A 62 -0.29 13.38 -0.82
C ASN A 62 0.95 13.35 -1.75
N PRO A 63 2.12 12.88 -1.28
CA PRO A 63 3.33 12.84 -2.10
C PRO A 63 3.26 11.78 -3.22
N GLY A 64 2.36 10.80 -3.10
CA GLY A 64 2.13 9.75 -4.11
C GLY A 64 1.10 10.13 -5.17
N GLY A 65 0.92 11.43 -5.43
CA GLY A 65 -0.07 11.94 -6.37
C GLY A 65 0.19 11.61 -7.85
N GLU A 66 -0.45 12.38 -8.72
CA GLU A 66 -0.45 12.19 -10.17
C GLU A 66 0.96 12.06 -10.77
N GLU A 67 1.93 12.82 -10.27
CA GLU A 67 3.32 12.81 -10.75
C GLU A 67 4.01 11.46 -10.54
N LEU A 68 3.81 10.82 -9.39
CA LEU A 68 4.38 9.48 -9.13
C LEU A 68 3.76 8.45 -10.08
N MET A 69 2.44 8.54 -10.31
CA MET A 69 1.74 7.68 -11.27
C MET A 69 2.23 7.91 -12.71
N GLN A 70 2.41 9.17 -13.11
CA GLN A 70 2.94 9.52 -14.43
C GLN A 70 4.37 9.00 -14.61
N THR A 71 5.22 9.14 -13.59
CA THR A 71 6.60 8.65 -13.63
C THR A 71 6.63 7.12 -13.71
N LEU A 72 5.81 6.42 -12.91
CA LEU A 72 5.66 4.97 -12.97
C LEU A 72 5.15 4.49 -14.34
N ALA A 73 4.14 5.16 -14.89
CA ALA A 73 3.61 4.87 -16.22
C ALA A 73 4.67 5.10 -17.31
N GLY A 74 5.43 6.19 -17.21
CA GLY A 74 6.54 6.51 -18.11
C GLY A 74 7.65 5.47 -18.04
N CYS A 75 8.06 5.05 -16.84
CA CYS A 75 9.03 3.97 -16.64
C CYS A 75 8.54 2.64 -17.20
N ALA A 76 7.26 2.30 -17.02
CA ALA A 76 6.66 1.08 -17.56
C ALA A 76 6.65 1.09 -19.10
N ALA A 77 6.21 2.19 -19.72
CA ALA A 77 6.19 2.36 -21.17
C ALA A 77 7.61 2.34 -21.79
N ALA A 78 8.59 2.95 -21.11
CA ALA A 78 9.98 2.87 -21.50
C ALA A 78 10.51 1.43 -21.39
N ALA A 79 10.24 0.72 -20.29
CA ALA A 79 10.66 -0.66 -20.10
C ALA A 79 10.08 -1.62 -21.16
N GLU A 80 8.84 -1.38 -21.58
CA GLU A 80 8.23 -2.08 -22.72
C GLU A 80 8.96 -1.76 -24.03
N SER A 81 9.21 -0.48 -24.30
CA SER A 81 9.95 -0.02 -25.48
C SER A 81 11.38 -0.57 -25.56
N PHE A 82 12.03 -0.76 -24.41
CA PHE A 82 13.36 -1.35 -24.28
C PHE A 82 13.37 -2.88 -24.22
N GLY A 83 12.21 -3.54 -24.34
CA GLY A 83 12.10 -5.00 -24.33
C GLY A 83 12.50 -5.64 -22.98
N LEU A 84 12.51 -4.85 -21.90
CA LEU A 84 12.80 -5.31 -20.54
C LEU A 84 11.58 -5.98 -19.88
N ALA A 85 10.41 -5.90 -20.50
CA ALA A 85 9.20 -6.62 -20.14
C ALA A 85 9.35 -8.13 -20.43
N LYS A 86 10.25 -8.82 -19.71
CA LYS A 86 10.44 -10.26 -19.88
C LYS A 86 9.50 -11.05 -18.96
N ALA A 87 8.48 -11.63 -19.60
CA ALA A 87 7.71 -12.82 -19.26
C ALA A 87 7.82 -13.37 -17.83
N ALA A 88 6.86 -13.02 -16.99
CA ALA A 88 6.28 -13.98 -16.05
C ALA A 88 5.10 -14.65 -16.76
N THR A 89 5.39 -15.69 -17.54
CA THR A 89 4.38 -16.71 -17.83
C THR A 89 4.08 -17.36 -16.48
N THR A 90 3.01 -16.94 -15.83
CA THR A 90 2.39 -17.76 -14.78
C THR A 90 2.13 -19.13 -15.42
N PRO A 91 2.53 -20.25 -14.81
CA PRO A 91 2.05 -21.54 -15.27
C PRO A 91 0.52 -21.45 -15.19
N SER A 92 -0.15 -21.56 -16.33
CA SER A 92 -1.56 -21.87 -16.35
C SER A 92 -1.67 -23.28 -15.80
N ASP A 93 -1.93 -23.41 -14.50
CA ASP A 93 -2.43 -24.65 -13.95
C ASP A 93 -3.69 -25.00 -14.76
N ASP A 94 -3.66 -26.14 -15.45
CA ASP A 94 -4.77 -26.75 -16.17
C ASP A 94 -5.90 -27.16 -15.18
N GLU A 95 -6.42 -26.21 -14.40
CA GLU A 95 -7.61 -26.35 -13.55
C GLU A 95 -8.80 -25.52 -14.07
N ASP A 96 -8.61 -24.72 -15.12
CA ASP A 96 -9.62 -23.78 -15.61
C ASP A 96 -10.66 -24.38 -16.58
N ALA A 97 -10.63 -25.69 -16.85
CA ALA A 97 -11.67 -26.35 -17.65
C ALA A 97 -13.08 -26.27 -17.01
N PHE A 98 -13.19 -25.97 -15.70
CA PHE A 98 -14.46 -25.89 -14.97
C PHE A 98 -14.87 -24.48 -14.49
N ARG A 99 -14.06 -23.44 -14.74
CA ARG A 99 -14.36 -22.05 -14.29
C ARG A 99 -15.15 -21.21 -15.30
N GLY A 100 -15.31 -21.68 -16.54
CA GLY A 100 -16.01 -20.96 -17.62
C GLY A 100 -17.53 -21.14 -17.66
N ASP A 101 -18.12 -21.94 -16.77
CA ASP A 101 -19.58 -22.14 -16.73
C ASP A 101 -20.27 -20.99 -16.00
N MET A 102 -21.06 -20.22 -16.77
CA MET A 102 -21.81 -19.06 -16.31
C MET A 102 -22.84 -19.39 -15.20
N HIS A 103 -23.15 -20.67 -14.96
CA HIS A 103 -24.13 -21.09 -13.95
C HIS A 103 -23.55 -21.93 -12.81
N ASN A 104 -22.24 -21.89 -12.58
CA ASN A 104 -21.63 -22.66 -11.49
C ASN A 104 -21.87 -22.02 -10.09
N PRO A 105 -22.69 -22.61 -9.21
CA PRO A 105 -23.01 -22.03 -7.90
C PRO A 105 -21.89 -22.21 -6.87
N PHE A 106 -20.84 -22.99 -7.17
CA PHE A 106 -19.75 -23.30 -6.25
C PHE A 106 -18.56 -22.33 -6.31
N LEU A 107 -18.56 -21.34 -7.22
CA LEU A 107 -17.57 -20.26 -7.26
C LEU A 107 -17.58 -19.36 -6.01
N LEU A 108 -18.69 -19.33 -5.27
CA LEU A 108 -18.86 -18.49 -4.07
C LEU A 108 -18.38 -19.16 -2.77
N ILE A 109 -17.95 -20.43 -2.81
CA ILE A 109 -17.48 -21.16 -1.64
C ILE A 109 -15.97 -21.32 -1.73
N ASN A 110 -15.22 -20.26 -1.41
CA ASN A 110 -13.77 -20.38 -1.24
C ASN A 110 -13.44 -20.79 0.20
N ARG A 111 -13.92 -21.96 0.64
CA ARG A 111 -13.44 -22.61 1.87
C ARG A 111 -12.52 -23.75 1.48
N ARG A 112 -11.22 -23.55 1.71
CA ARG A 112 -10.21 -24.60 1.69
C ARG A 112 -10.42 -25.41 2.97
N PHE A 113 -11.10 -26.54 2.88
CA PHE A 113 -11.16 -27.49 4.01
C PHE A 113 -9.76 -28.12 4.19
N PRO A 114 -9.31 -28.33 5.43
CA PRO A 114 -8.07 -29.05 5.70
C PRO A 114 -8.13 -30.52 5.27
#